data_AF-A0A7J4G318-F1
#
_entry.id   AF-A0A7J4G318-F1
#
_cell.length_a   1.000
_cell.length_b   1.000
_cell.length_c   1.000
_cell.angle_alpha   90.00
_cell.angle_beta   90.00
_cell.angle_gamma   90.00
#
_symmetry.space_group_name_H-M   'P 1'
#
loop_
_entity.id
_entity.type
_entity.pdbx_description
1 polymer ?
#
loop_
_entity_poly.entity_id
_entity_poly.type
_entity_poly.pdbx_seq_one_letter_code
_entity_poly.pdbx_strand_id
1 'polypeptide(L)'
;ANLLSPFGKVSERNGVNDFGQEEVTYHIYGVQSIDYMKLYKKFTYTMRENNRLDTIGEIECGINKLSFGDHANFVELLRGDPQLFHEYNRHDVQIILSINEKLRLLELAVEMAYSAGINYSDVFSPMRVWDAKIYNKLMERKITIPIPDSKPNRSYAGGYVKSPQLGLKKWIMSFDLASLYPSIIRGWNLGMETKGRKEQPFDFQDMLDGNVQSPGDDSSYSANGYLYDNDKQSLYSVLMEDLYAERKDAKNEMLALKVELQAMDATDVRRSAMETKIKALDTQQMGKKILLNSFYGILALKHFRFFDVDIAESITLNGQMAIRFIAERTSEYLNFILSTEDVDYVIAIDTDSQY
;
A
#
# COMPACT_ATOMS: atom_id res chain seq x y z
N ALA A 1 -9.11 34.65 -11.20
CA ALA A 1 -8.82 33.21 -11.29
C ALA A 1 -7.56 32.91 -12.11
N ASN A 2 -7.47 33.33 -13.38
CA ASN A 2 -6.36 32.94 -14.27
C ASN A 2 -4.94 33.31 -13.80
N LEU A 3 -4.79 34.35 -12.97
CA LEU A 3 -3.50 34.72 -12.36
C LEU A 3 -2.95 33.69 -11.36
N LEU A 4 -3.78 32.76 -10.88
CA LEU A 4 -3.33 31.67 -10.00
C LEU A 4 -2.53 30.61 -10.77
N SER A 5 -2.69 30.54 -12.09
CA SER A 5 -2.00 29.58 -12.95
C SER A 5 -0.82 30.25 -13.65
N PRO A 6 0.39 29.66 -13.63
CA PRO A 6 1.50 30.12 -14.45
C PRO A 6 1.22 30.03 -15.96
N PHE A 7 0.23 29.24 -16.37
CA PHE A 7 -0.21 29.11 -17.76
C PHE A 7 -1.44 29.97 -18.09
N GLY A 8 -1.88 30.82 -17.16
CA GLY A 8 -3.04 31.68 -17.36
C GLY A 8 -4.36 30.92 -17.52
N LYS A 9 -4.42 29.65 -17.09
CA LYS A 9 -5.59 28.77 -17.27
C LYS A 9 -6.02 28.13 -15.96
N VAL A 10 -7.28 28.31 -15.62
CA VAL A 10 -7.96 27.61 -14.52
C VAL A 10 -9.24 27.00 -15.08
N SER A 11 -9.50 25.72 -14.80
CA SER A 11 -10.75 25.07 -15.16
C SER A 11 -11.51 24.64 -13.92
N GLU A 12 -12.81 24.90 -13.92
CA GLU A 12 -13.74 24.38 -12.92
C GLU A 12 -14.07 22.92 -13.21
N ARG A 13 -14.23 22.13 -12.16
CA ARG A 13 -14.72 20.77 -12.21
C ARG A 13 -15.76 20.59 -11.11
N ASN A 14 -17.00 20.39 -11.54
CA ASN A 14 -18.10 20.02 -10.68
C ASN A 14 -18.04 18.52 -10.41
N GLY A 15 -18.11 18.16 -9.14
CA GLY A 15 -18.07 16.79 -8.66
C GLY A 15 -19.01 16.61 -7.49
N VAL A 16 -18.92 15.44 -6.88
CA VAL A 16 -19.68 15.11 -5.68
C VAL A 16 -18.66 14.61 -4.66
N ASN A 17 -18.70 15.15 -3.45
CA ASN A 17 -17.81 14.72 -2.38
C ASN A 17 -18.20 13.34 -1.83
N ASP A 18 -17.41 12.81 -0.90
CA ASP A 18 -17.64 11.50 -0.27
C ASP A 18 -19.00 11.40 0.46
N PHE A 19 -19.69 12.52 0.70
CA PHE A 19 -20.99 12.61 1.37
C PHE A 19 -22.16 12.83 0.39
N GLY A 20 -21.94 12.74 -0.91
CA GLY A 20 -23.00 12.92 -1.90
C GLY A 20 -23.36 14.39 -2.16
N GLN A 21 -22.58 15.35 -1.63
CA GLN A 21 -22.84 16.77 -1.81
C GLN A 21 -22.07 17.31 -3.02
N GLU A 22 -22.68 18.23 -3.76
CA GLU A 22 -22.00 18.92 -4.86
C GLU A 22 -20.75 19.64 -4.34
N GLU A 23 -19.63 19.37 -4.99
CA GLU A 23 -18.34 19.98 -4.69
C GLU A 23 -17.77 20.59 -5.97
N VAL A 24 -17.45 21.88 -5.89
CA VAL A 24 -16.76 22.59 -6.98
C VAL A 24 -15.28 22.58 -6.70
N THR A 25 -14.51 21.98 -7.60
CA THR A 25 -13.04 21.97 -7.54
C THR A 25 -12.46 22.78 -8.69
N TYR A 26 -11.32 23.44 -8.45
CA TYR A 26 -10.63 24.21 -9.48
C TYR A 26 -9.29 23.56 -9.81
N HIS A 27 -9.08 23.24 -11.08
CA HIS A 27 -7.82 22.76 -11.60
C HIS A 27 -6.99 23.95 -12.12
N ILE A 28 -5.93 24.28 -11.39
CA ILE A 28 -5.01 25.37 -11.70
C ILE A 28 -3.86 24.79 -12.54
N TYR A 29 -3.85 25.06 -13.85
CA TYR A 29 -2.86 24.44 -14.72
C TYR A 29 -1.44 24.86 -14.33
N GLY A 30 -0.52 23.90 -14.26
CA GLY A 30 0.87 24.13 -13.85
C GLY A 30 1.09 24.19 -12.35
N VAL A 31 0.05 24.03 -11.54
CA VAL A 31 0.14 23.93 -10.08
C VAL A 31 -0.42 22.59 -9.65
N GLN A 32 0.39 21.80 -8.95
CA GLN A 32 -0.07 20.55 -8.36
C GLN A 32 -0.55 20.82 -6.93
N SER A 33 -1.83 20.51 -6.66
CA SER A 33 -2.41 20.61 -5.33
C SER A 33 -2.43 19.24 -4.68
N ILE A 34 -1.84 19.14 -3.50
CA ILE A 34 -1.84 17.93 -2.67
C ILE A 34 -2.45 18.32 -1.33
N ASP A 35 -3.70 17.90 -1.11
CA ASP A 35 -4.38 18.09 0.16
C ASP A 35 -3.77 17.16 1.22
N TYR A 36 -3.24 17.75 2.29
CA TYR A 36 -2.60 17.02 3.37
C TYR A 36 -3.57 16.07 4.10
N MET A 37 -4.85 16.44 4.23
CA MET A 37 -5.85 15.56 4.82
C MET A 37 -6.07 14.32 3.95
N LYS A 38 -6.03 14.46 2.61
CA LYS A 38 -6.10 13.32 1.70
C LYS A 38 -4.86 12.43 1.82
N LEU A 39 -3.66 13.02 1.94
CA LEU A 39 -2.44 12.25 2.21
C LEU A 39 -2.56 11.47 3.53
N TYR A 40 -2.98 12.13 4.60
CA TYR A 40 -3.11 11.54 5.92
C TYR A 40 -4.05 10.33 5.91
N LYS A 41 -5.26 10.50 5.35
CA LYS A 41 -6.22 9.40 5.21
C LYS A 41 -5.68 8.25 4.35
N LYS A 42 -5.00 8.57 3.25
CA LYS A 42 -4.51 7.57 2.29
C LYS A 42 -3.36 6.73 2.84
N PHE A 43 -2.43 7.33 3.57
CA PHE A 43 -1.14 6.72 3.87
C PHE A 43 -0.92 6.32 5.33
N THR A 44 -1.74 6.81 6.27
CA THR A 44 -1.66 6.35 7.67
C THR A 44 -2.51 5.12 7.95
N TYR A 45 -3.54 4.86 7.14
CA TYR A 45 -4.47 3.73 7.30
C TYR A 45 -5.10 3.63 8.71
N THR A 46 -5.15 4.75 9.44
CA THR A 46 -5.75 4.82 10.77
C THR A 46 -7.15 5.43 10.68
N MET A 47 -8.15 4.72 11.21
CA MET A 47 -9.46 5.32 11.45
C MET A 47 -9.33 6.27 12.65
N ARG A 48 -9.75 7.52 12.44
CA ARG A 48 -9.79 8.56 13.48
C ARG A 48 -11.23 8.89 13.79
N GLU A 49 -11.50 9.28 15.04
CA GLU A 49 -12.83 9.72 15.48
C GLU A 49 -13.33 10.88 14.62
N ASN A 50 -12.43 11.82 14.29
CA ASN A 50 -12.66 12.88 13.32
C ASN A 50 -11.33 13.32 12.69
N ASN A 51 -11.41 14.08 11.58
CA ASN A 51 -10.25 14.55 10.82
C ASN A 51 -9.97 16.05 11.01
N ARG A 52 -10.41 16.66 12.12
CA ARG A 52 -10.12 18.06 12.41
C ARG A 52 -8.62 18.22 12.69
N LEU A 53 -8.06 19.34 12.23
CA LEU A 53 -6.64 19.65 12.43
C LEU A 53 -6.23 19.63 13.91
N ASP A 54 -7.12 20.06 14.81
CA ASP A 54 -6.90 20.02 16.26
C ASP A 54 -6.68 18.59 16.77
N THR A 55 -7.64 17.69 16.51
CA THR A 55 -7.58 16.28 16.91
C THR A 55 -6.37 15.57 16.30
N ILE A 56 -6.08 15.80 15.01
CA ILE A 56 -4.93 15.16 14.36
C ILE A 56 -3.60 15.75 14.90
N GLY A 57 -3.54 17.06 15.16
CA GLY A 57 -2.39 17.71 15.76
C GLY A 57 -2.08 17.19 17.16
N GLU A 58 -3.10 16.99 17.98
CA GLU A 58 -2.98 16.40 19.32
C GLU A 58 -2.46 14.97 19.26
N ILE A 59 -3.12 14.11 18.47
CA ILE A 59 -2.79 12.69 18.38
C ILE A 59 -1.37 12.48 17.83
N GLU A 60 -0.99 13.24 16.80
CA GLU A 60 0.30 13.03 16.15
C GLU A 60 1.44 13.76 16.85
N CYS A 61 1.24 14.99 17.28
CA CYS A 61 2.33 15.86 17.74
C CYS A 61 2.14 16.34 19.18
N GLY A 62 1.01 16.08 19.83
CA GLY A 62 0.65 16.68 21.12
C GLY A 62 0.41 18.19 21.03
N ILE A 63 0.08 18.70 19.84
CA ILE A 63 -0.12 20.13 19.59
C ILE A 63 -1.59 20.39 19.30
N ASN A 64 -2.23 21.14 20.20
CA ASN A 64 -3.61 21.58 20.04
C ASN A 64 -3.65 22.93 19.33
N LYS A 65 -4.80 23.26 18.73
CA LYS A 65 -5.08 24.60 18.20
C LYS A 65 -5.08 25.65 19.30
N LEU A 66 -4.78 26.88 18.93
CA LEU A 66 -4.95 28.02 19.81
C LEU A 66 -6.45 28.25 20.07
N SER A 67 -6.79 28.54 21.33
CA SER A 67 -8.13 28.94 21.73
C SER A 67 -8.48 30.32 21.16
N PHE A 68 -9.76 30.55 20.86
CA PHE A 68 -10.27 31.88 20.49
C PHE A 68 -10.40 32.82 21.71
N GLY A 69 -10.05 32.35 22.92
CA GLY A 69 -10.23 33.12 24.15
C GLY A 69 -11.72 33.39 24.38
N ASP A 70 -12.07 34.66 24.56
CA ASP A 70 -13.45 35.11 24.80
C ASP A 70 -14.25 35.35 23.50
N HIS A 71 -13.66 35.13 22.32
CA HIS A 71 -14.32 35.41 21.03
C HIS A 71 -15.12 34.21 20.52
N ALA A 72 -16.36 34.44 20.05
CA ALA A 72 -17.24 33.35 19.64
C ALA A 72 -16.98 32.84 18.21
N ASN A 73 -16.42 33.67 17.33
CA ASN A 73 -16.21 33.35 15.91
C ASN A 73 -15.05 34.15 15.29
N PHE A 74 -14.66 33.79 14.06
CA PHE A 74 -13.56 34.43 13.34
C PHE A 74 -13.76 35.93 13.08
N VAL A 75 -15.01 36.41 12.90
CA VAL A 75 -15.28 37.82 12.62
C VAL A 75 -15.07 38.66 13.87
N GLU A 76 -15.52 38.16 15.03
CA GLU A 76 -15.27 38.79 16.32
C GLU A 76 -13.79 38.75 16.68
N LEU A 77 -13.12 37.61 16.48
CA LEU A 77 -11.69 37.49 16.72
C LEU A 77 -10.89 38.48 15.86
N LEU A 78 -11.16 38.56 14.56
CA LEU A 78 -10.47 39.48 13.66
C LEU A 78 -10.67 40.96 14.05
N ARG A 79 -11.85 41.32 14.55
CA ARG A 79 -12.16 42.73 14.91
C ARG A 79 -11.69 43.08 16.32
N GLY A 80 -11.79 42.15 17.26
CA GLY A 80 -11.48 42.34 18.67
C GLY A 80 -10.00 42.15 19.00
N ASP A 81 -9.37 41.14 18.40
CA ASP A 81 -7.96 40.82 18.55
C ASP A 81 -7.33 40.34 17.23
N PRO A 82 -6.99 41.28 16.33
CA PRO A 82 -6.34 40.96 15.06
C PRO A 82 -4.99 40.22 15.25
N GLN A 83 -4.29 40.47 16.35
CA GLN A 83 -3.00 39.84 16.62
C GLN A 83 -3.20 38.33 16.88
N LEU A 84 -4.14 37.98 17.77
CA LEU A 84 -4.49 36.58 18.04
C LEU A 84 -5.04 35.89 16.79
N PHE A 85 -5.80 36.59 15.94
CA PHE A 85 -6.26 36.04 14.65
C PHE A 85 -5.08 35.62 13.75
N HIS A 86 -4.05 36.48 13.63
CA HIS A 86 -2.84 36.19 12.86
C HIS A 86 -2.03 35.05 13.46
N GLU A 87 -1.87 35.02 14.79
CA GLU A 87 -1.17 33.96 15.51
C GLU A 87 -1.88 32.62 15.35
N TYR A 88 -3.21 32.59 15.45
CA TYR A 88 -4.03 31.41 15.20
C TYR A 88 -3.81 30.85 13.78
N ASN A 89 -3.86 31.72 12.75
CA ASN A 89 -3.66 31.26 11.37
C ASN A 89 -2.25 30.71 11.14
N ARG A 90 -1.22 31.37 11.71
CA ARG A 90 0.16 30.87 11.68
C ARG A 90 0.30 29.53 12.38
N HIS A 91 -0.30 29.38 13.56
CA HIS A 91 -0.24 28.16 14.36
C HIS A 91 -0.91 26.98 13.64
N ASP A 92 -2.04 27.19 12.98
CA ASP A 92 -2.69 26.16 12.15
C ASP A 92 -1.74 25.62 11.05
N VAL A 93 -0.97 26.51 10.39
CA VAL A 93 0.04 26.08 9.40
C VAL A 93 1.20 25.33 10.08
N GLN A 94 1.64 25.79 11.26
CA GLN A 94 2.71 25.12 12.02
C GLN A 94 2.33 23.71 12.45
N ILE A 95 1.07 23.47 12.85
CA ILE A 95 0.58 22.12 13.17
C ILE A 95 0.77 21.20 11.96
N ILE A 96 0.38 21.63 10.75
CA ILE A 96 0.54 20.82 9.53
C ILE A 96 2.02 20.53 9.24
N LEU A 97 2.90 21.53 9.41
CA LEU A 97 4.34 21.34 9.24
C LEU A 97 4.89 20.31 10.25
N SER A 98 4.53 20.40 11.52
CA SER A 98 4.95 19.45 12.55
C SER A 98 4.43 18.03 12.29
N ILE A 99 3.19 17.90 11.82
CA ILE A 99 2.64 16.59 11.40
C ILE A 99 3.47 16.04 10.23
N ASN A 100 3.85 16.85 9.25
CA ASN A 100 4.69 16.39 8.14
C ASN A 100 6.11 16.08 8.56
N GLU A 101 6.71 16.83 9.47
CA GLU A 101 8.04 16.50 10.00
C GLU A 101 8.07 15.11 10.66
N LYS A 102 6.98 14.73 11.33
CA LYS A 102 6.81 13.40 11.93
C LYS A 102 6.49 12.32 10.90
N LEU A 103 5.46 12.52 10.07
CA LEU A 103 4.90 11.47 9.22
C LEU A 103 5.49 11.43 7.80
N ARG A 104 5.99 12.56 7.32
CA ARG A 104 6.70 12.74 6.04
C ARG A 104 5.89 12.27 4.84
N LEU A 105 4.60 12.60 4.84
CA LEU A 105 3.65 12.16 3.82
C LEU A 105 3.82 12.92 2.50
N LEU A 106 4.28 14.18 2.55
CA LEU A 106 4.62 14.92 1.33
C LEU A 106 5.82 14.29 0.63
N GLU A 107 6.87 13.95 1.38
CA GLU A 107 8.04 13.26 0.85
C GLU A 107 7.68 11.90 0.29
N LEU A 108 6.77 11.17 0.94
CA LEU A 108 6.24 9.90 0.45
C LEU A 108 5.52 10.07 -0.88
N ALA A 109 4.64 11.06 -1.00
CA ALA A 109 3.95 11.37 -2.25
C ALA A 109 4.94 11.72 -3.37
N VAL A 110 5.94 12.57 -3.08
CA VAL A 110 6.98 12.96 -4.03
C VAL A 110 7.78 11.75 -4.50
N GLU A 111 8.25 10.90 -3.58
CA GLU A 111 8.99 9.66 -3.91
C GLU A 111 8.17 8.71 -4.79
N MET A 112 6.89 8.51 -4.46
CA MET A 112 5.99 7.67 -5.28
C MET A 112 5.78 8.25 -6.67
N ALA A 113 5.60 9.57 -6.79
CA ALA A 113 5.41 10.24 -8.07
C ALA A 113 6.64 10.14 -8.97
N TYR A 114 7.82 10.46 -8.44
CA TYR A 114 9.08 10.38 -9.18
C TYR A 114 9.43 8.94 -9.58
N SER A 115 9.25 7.97 -8.67
CA SER A 115 9.54 6.55 -8.97
C SER A 115 8.63 5.92 -10.03
N ALA A 116 7.50 6.56 -10.35
CA ALA A 116 6.59 6.13 -11.40
C ALA A 116 6.58 7.05 -12.64
N GLY A 117 7.10 8.27 -12.53
CA GLY A 117 7.06 9.26 -13.60
C GLY A 117 5.67 9.87 -13.81
N ILE A 118 4.96 10.17 -12.72
CA ILE A 118 3.59 10.73 -12.74
C ILE A 118 3.53 12.09 -12.04
N ASN A 119 2.39 12.80 -12.15
CA ASN A 119 2.19 14.03 -11.39
C ASN A 119 1.97 13.71 -9.90
N TYR A 120 2.26 14.67 -9.02
CA TYR A 120 2.08 14.46 -7.58
C TYR A 120 0.64 14.18 -7.16
N SER A 121 -0.35 14.76 -7.85
CA SER A 121 -1.76 14.48 -7.56
C SER A 121 -2.20 13.08 -8.00
N ASP A 122 -1.46 12.41 -8.89
CA ASP A 122 -1.81 11.06 -9.36
C ASP A 122 -1.47 9.97 -8.34
N VAL A 123 -0.67 10.26 -7.32
CA VAL A 123 -0.25 9.29 -6.27
C VAL A 123 -1.42 8.76 -5.43
N PHE A 124 -2.53 9.48 -5.41
CA PHE A 124 -3.76 9.04 -4.74
C PHE A 124 -4.42 7.84 -5.45
N SER A 125 -4.07 7.60 -6.71
CA SER A 125 -4.56 6.50 -7.53
C SER A 125 -3.46 5.46 -7.79
N PRO A 126 -3.41 4.36 -7.02
CA PRO A 126 -2.44 3.28 -7.26
C PRO A 126 -2.48 2.76 -8.70
N MET A 127 -3.67 2.77 -9.33
CA MET A 127 -3.86 2.44 -10.74
C MET A 127 -3.01 3.31 -11.68
N ARG A 128 -2.95 4.63 -11.45
CA ARG A 128 -2.12 5.56 -12.25
C ARG A 128 -0.63 5.28 -12.05
N VAL A 129 -0.22 5.02 -10.80
CA VAL A 129 1.17 4.71 -10.47
C VAL A 129 1.63 3.45 -11.21
N TRP A 130 0.82 2.39 -11.14
CA TRP A 130 1.14 1.13 -11.78
C TRP A 130 1.03 1.15 -13.30
N ASP A 131 0.05 1.86 -13.88
CA ASP A 131 -0.05 2.03 -15.34
C ASP A 131 1.24 2.68 -15.89
N ALA A 132 1.74 3.72 -15.23
CA ALA A 132 2.98 4.38 -15.61
C ALA A 132 4.22 3.49 -15.41
N LYS A 133 4.33 2.77 -14.29
CA LYS A 133 5.46 1.85 -14.06
C LYS A 133 5.48 0.70 -15.07
N ILE A 134 4.34 0.08 -15.35
CA ILE A 134 4.25 -0.99 -16.36
C ILE A 134 4.57 -0.43 -17.75
N TYR A 135 4.03 0.74 -18.10
CA TYR A 135 4.32 1.41 -19.35
C TYR A 135 5.83 1.65 -19.53
N ASN A 136 6.50 2.25 -18.54
CA ASN A 136 7.93 2.53 -18.61
C ASN A 136 8.74 1.24 -18.79
N LYS A 137 8.41 0.18 -18.04
CA LYS A 137 9.08 -1.12 -18.17
C LYS A 137 8.88 -1.79 -19.53
N LEU A 138 7.68 -1.68 -20.10
CA LEU A 138 7.39 -2.19 -21.44
C LEU A 138 8.10 -1.38 -22.53
N MET A 139 8.18 -0.05 -22.37
CA MET A 139 8.89 0.83 -23.28
C MET A 139 10.41 0.54 -23.32
N GLU A 140 11.03 0.29 -22.16
CA GLU A 140 12.43 -0.18 -22.09
C GLU A 140 12.65 -1.46 -22.89
N ARG A 141 11.65 -2.35 -22.90
CA ARG A 141 11.65 -3.62 -23.65
C ARG A 141 11.18 -3.48 -25.10
N LYS A 142 10.83 -2.27 -25.55
CA LYS A 142 10.24 -2.00 -26.89
C LYS A 142 8.96 -2.80 -27.16
N ILE A 143 8.17 -3.05 -26.11
CA ILE A 143 6.88 -3.75 -26.19
C ILE A 143 5.76 -2.71 -26.10
N THR A 144 4.78 -2.81 -27.00
CA THR A 144 3.60 -1.94 -27.00
C THR A 144 2.62 -2.32 -25.89
N ILE A 145 2.04 -1.32 -25.23
CA ILE A 145 0.97 -1.54 -24.25
C ILE A 145 -0.33 -2.03 -24.91
N PRO A 146 -1.15 -2.83 -24.20
CA PRO A 146 -2.45 -3.22 -24.71
C PRO A 146 -3.43 -2.04 -24.73
N ILE A 147 -4.38 -2.11 -25.67
CA ILE A 147 -5.56 -1.25 -25.65
C ILE A 147 -6.48 -1.79 -24.54
N PRO A 148 -6.99 -0.93 -23.63
CA PRO A 148 -7.91 -1.37 -22.59
C PRO A 148 -9.13 -2.06 -23.20
N ASP A 149 -9.41 -3.28 -22.74
CA ASP A 149 -10.60 -4.03 -23.14
C ASP A 149 -11.69 -3.95 -22.06
N SER A 150 -12.94 -3.92 -22.48
CA SER A 150 -14.09 -3.83 -21.56
C SER A 150 -14.52 -5.22 -21.12
N LYS A 151 -13.83 -5.76 -20.11
CA LYS A 151 -14.24 -7.00 -19.45
C LYS A 151 -15.35 -6.72 -18.42
N PRO A 152 -16.31 -7.65 -18.22
CA PRO A 152 -17.30 -7.51 -17.15
C PRO A 152 -16.61 -7.54 -15.79
N ASN A 153 -17.10 -6.72 -14.86
CA ASN A 153 -16.65 -6.81 -13.48
C ASN A 153 -17.37 -7.99 -12.81
N ARG A 154 -16.63 -8.82 -12.05
CA ARG A 154 -17.19 -9.94 -11.29
C ARG A 154 -16.58 -9.96 -9.89
N SER A 155 -17.35 -10.45 -8.92
CA SER A 155 -16.80 -10.81 -7.61
C SER A 155 -15.82 -11.98 -7.76
N TYR A 156 -14.79 -11.98 -6.93
CA TYR A 156 -13.79 -13.03 -6.83
C TYR A 156 -13.46 -13.28 -5.35
N ALA A 157 -12.85 -14.43 -5.07
CA ALA A 157 -12.49 -14.81 -3.70
C ALA A 157 -11.35 -13.93 -3.14
N GLY A 158 -11.49 -13.47 -1.90
CA GLY A 158 -10.50 -12.64 -1.19
C GLY A 158 -9.49 -13.47 -0.37
N GLY A 159 -8.96 -12.89 0.71
CA GLY A 159 -8.13 -13.60 1.68
C GLY A 159 -8.91 -14.64 2.47
N TYR A 160 -8.20 -15.62 3.03
CA TYR A 160 -8.79 -16.65 3.90
C TYR A 160 -8.76 -16.21 5.35
N VAL A 161 -9.87 -16.40 6.07
CA VAL A 161 -9.97 -16.13 7.51
C VAL A 161 -10.51 -17.39 8.18
N LYS A 162 -9.75 -17.94 9.13
CA LYS A 162 -10.19 -19.05 9.96
C LYS A 162 -10.93 -18.51 11.17
N SER A 163 -12.11 -19.05 11.47
CA SER A 163 -12.85 -18.70 12.68
C SER A 163 -12.00 -18.98 13.92
N PRO A 164 -11.84 -18.00 14.83
CA PRO A 164 -10.95 -18.15 15.96
C PRO A 164 -11.49 -19.17 16.95
N GLN A 165 -10.60 -19.99 17.52
CA GLN A 165 -10.94 -20.82 18.66
C GLN A 165 -11.21 -19.95 19.90
N LEU A 166 -12.45 -20.00 20.39
CA LEU A 166 -12.89 -19.19 21.52
C LEU A 166 -12.20 -19.61 22.83
N GLY A 167 -11.95 -18.63 23.69
CA GLY A 167 -11.39 -18.83 25.03
C GLY A 167 -10.10 -18.04 25.26
N LEU A 168 -9.75 -17.86 26.54
CA LEU A 168 -8.53 -17.16 26.91
C LEU A 168 -7.31 -18.06 26.69
N LYS A 169 -6.41 -17.65 25.81
CA LYS A 169 -5.14 -18.34 25.52
C LYS A 169 -4.01 -17.58 26.20
N LYS A 170 -3.22 -18.28 27.04
CA LYS A 170 -2.16 -17.67 27.85
C LYS A 170 -0.91 -17.35 27.02
N TRP A 171 -0.57 -18.20 26.07
CA TRP A 171 0.62 -18.11 25.22
C TRP A 171 0.19 -18.28 23.77
N ILE A 172 0.50 -17.29 22.94
CA ILE A 172 0.18 -17.26 21.51
C ILE A 172 1.48 -16.90 20.78
N MET A 173 1.76 -17.57 19.67
CA MET A 173 2.90 -17.25 18.81
C MET A 173 2.39 -17.06 17.39
N SER A 174 2.57 -15.86 16.85
CA SER A 174 2.15 -15.56 15.48
C SER A 174 3.27 -15.81 14.48
N PHE A 175 2.93 -16.38 13.33
CA PHE A 175 3.79 -16.50 12.16
C PHE A 175 3.13 -15.81 10.96
N ASP A 176 3.89 -15.04 10.20
CA ASP A 176 3.38 -14.23 9.09
C ASP A 176 4.18 -14.49 7.80
N LEU A 177 3.47 -14.62 6.68
CA LEU A 177 4.10 -14.78 5.36
C LEU A 177 4.54 -13.43 4.81
N ALA A 178 5.86 -13.23 4.71
CA ALA A 178 6.43 -11.98 4.25
C ALA A 178 5.97 -11.58 2.84
N SER A 179 5.17 -10.51 2.76
CA SER A 179 4.65 -9.96 1.50
C SER A 179 3.94 -11.04 0.66
N LEU A 180 2.93 -11.70 1.25
CA LEU A 180 2.22 -12.85 0.67
C LEU A 180 1.94 -12.68 -0.83
N TYR A 181 1.14 -11.70 -1.23
CA TYR A 181 0.72 -11.56 -2.62
C TYR A 181 1.87 -11.26 -3.61
N PRO A 182 2.79 -10.32 -3.35
CA PRO A 182 4.01 -10.19 -4.17
C PRO A 182 4.83 -11.48 -4.27
N SER A 183 4.91 -12.26 -3.20
CA SER A 183 5.61 -13.54 -3.19
C SER A 183 4.88 -14.60 -4.01
N ILE A 184 3.54 -14.66 -3.95
CA ILE A 184 2.72 -15.52 -4.81
C ILE A 184 2.89 -15.16 -6.29
N ILE A 185 2.88 -13.86 -6.64
CA ILE A 185 3.08 -13.40 -8.03
C ILE A 185 4.40 -13.92 -8.59
N ARG A 186 5.49 -13.78 -7.83
CA ARG A 186 6.82 -14.27 -8.23
C ARG A 186 6.88 -15.79 -8.26
N GLY A 187 6.36 -16.44 -7.22
CA GLY A 187 6.45 -17.90 -7.04
C GLY A 187 5.71 -18.70 -8.12
N TRP A 188 4.54 -18.22 -8.56
CA TRP A 188 3.75 -18.85 -9.63
C TRP A 188 3.92 -18.19 -10.99
N ASN A 189 4.87 -17.25 -11.10
CA ASN A 189 5.12 -16.50 -12.32
C ASN A 189 3.86 -15.83 -12.92
N LEU A 190 3.02 -15.27 -12.05
CA LEU A 190 1.72 -14.75 -12.44
C LEU A 190 1.86 -13.48 -13.28
N GLY A 191 1.49 -13.52 -14.55
CA GLY A 191 1.46 -12.35 -15.43
C GLY A 191 0.50 -12.51 -16.58
N MET A 192 0.24 -11.42 -17.29
CA MET A 192 -0.71 -11.42 -18.39
C MET A 192 -0.24 -12.22 -19.60
N GLU A 193 1.07 -12.25 -19.83
CA GLU A 193 1.72 -12.90 -20.96
C GLU A 193 2.15 -14.34 -20.65
N THR A 194 2.06 -14.74 -19.38
CA THR A 194 2.31 -16.11 -18.90
C THR A 194 1.01 -16.84 -18.59
N LYS A 195 -0.10 -16.13 -18.32
CA LYS A 195 -1.42 -16.72 -18.11
C LYS A 195 -1.89 -17.48 -19.37
N GLY A 196 -2.11 -18.79 -19.20
CA GLY A 196 -2.65 -19.70 -20.19
C GLY A 196 -4.14 -19.98 -20.01
N ARG A 197 -4.57 -21.17 -20.47
CA ARG A 197 -5.95 -21.65 -20.35
C ARG A 197 -6.28 -22.07 -18.91
N LYS A 198 -7.56 -22.04 -18.57
CA LYS A 198 -8.10 -22.64 -17.34
C LYS A 198 -8.39 -24.11 -17.61
N GLU A 199 -7.91 -25.01 -16.75
CA GLU A 199 -8.09 -26.46 -16.94
C GLU A 199 -9.06 -27.10 -15.95
N GLN A 200 -9.03 -26.70 -14.68
CA GLN A 200 -9.85 -27.27 -13.61
C GLN A 200 -10.08 -26.17 -12.56
N PRO A 201 -11.22 -26.03 -11.87
CA PRO A 201 -11.11 -25.62 -10.47
C PRO A 201 -10.52 -26.78 -9.67
N PHE A 202 -9.46 -26.54 -8.90
CA PHE A 202 -8.90 -27.55 -8.01
C PHE A 202 -9.62 -27.49 -6.66
N ASP A 203 -9.90 -28.66 -6.07
CA ASP A 203 -10.30 -28.68 -4.67
C ASP A 203 -9.08 -28.36 -3.79
N PHE A 204 -9.27 -27.50 -2.80
CA PHE A 204 -8.16 -27.08 -1.95
C PHE A 204 -7.57 -28.25 -1.16
N GLN A 205 -8.39 -29.16 -0.63
CA GLN A 205 -7.87 -30.29 0.12
C GLN A 205 -7.02 -31.19 -0.78
N ASP A 206 -7.47 -31.43 -2.02
CA ASP A 206 -6.67 -32.18 -2.99
C ASP A 206 -5.32 -31.51 -3.29
N MET A 207 -5.25 -30.18 -3.31
CA MET A 207 -3.96 -29.48 -3.45
C MET A 207 -3.08 -29.65 -2.19
N LEU A 208 -3.66 -29.59 -1.00
CA LEU A 208 -2.94 -29.69 0.28
C LEU A 208 -2.42 -31.11 0.53
N ASP A 209 -3.18 -32.12 0.11
CA ASP A 209 -2.85 -33.54 0.20
C ASP A 209 -1.84 -33.97 -0.88
N GLY A 210 -1.59 -33.12 -1.88
CA GLY A 210 -0.68 -33.42 -2.99
C GLY A 210 -1.31 -34.26 -4.11
N ASN A 211 -2.64 -34.36 -4.16
CA ASN A 211 -3.38 -35.04 -5.24
C ASN A 211 -3.35 -34.23 -6.55
N VAL A 212 -3.11 -32.92 -6.46
CA VAL A 212 -2.91 -32.04 -7.63
C VAL A 212 -1.42 -31.88 -7.90
N GLN A 213 -0.97 -32.37 -9.07
CA GLN A 213 0.41 -32.26 -9.52
C GLN A 213 0.54 -31.17 -10.59
N SER A 214 1.67 -30.48 -10.62
CA SER A 214 1.99 -29.53 -11.69
C SER A 214 1.97 -30.21 -13.06
N PRO A 215 1.62 -29.48 -14.14
CA PRO A 215 1.52 -30.03 -15.50
C PRO A 215 2.88 -30.39 -16.11
N GLY A 216 3.99 -29.98 -15.49
CA GLY A 216 5.37 -30.14 -15.93
C GLY A 216 6.25 -29.02 -15.36
N ASP A 217 7.53 -29.00 -15.73
CA ASP A 217 8.46 -27.94 -15.30
C ASP A 217 8.17 -26.59 -16.00
N ASP A 218 7.69 -26.65 -17.24
CA ASP A 218 7.46 -25.49 -18.11
C ASP A 218 6.16 -24.73 -17.78
N SER A 219 5.36 -25.20 -16.82
CA SER A 219 4.11 -24.52 -16.43
C SER A 219 3.68 -24.82 -14.99
N SER A 220 2.99 -23.86 -14.38
CA SER A 220 2.47 -23.97 -13.02
C SER A 220 0.95 -23.85 -13.00
N TYR A 221 0.26 -24.64 -12.17
CA TYR A 221 -1.14 -24.40 -11.85
C TYR A 221 -1.25 -23.35 -10.74
N SER A 222 -2.13 -22.38 -10.93
CA SER A 222 -2.68 -21.59 -9.82
C SER A 222 -3.87 -22.32 -9.19
N ALA A 223 -4.14 -22.04 -7.92
CA ALA A 223 -5.26 -22.63 -7.18
C ALA A 223 -6.65 -22.36 -7.80
N ASN A 224 -6.80 -21.30 -8.60
CA ASN A 224 -8.06 -21.02 -9.32
C ASN A 224 -8.17 -21.75 -10.68
N GLY A 225 -7.17 -22.54 -11.06
CA GLY A 225 -7.22 -23.41 -12.23
C GLY A 225 -6.48 -22.97 -13.48
N TYR A 226 -5.87 -21.79 -13.46
CA TYR A 226 -5.16 -21.28 -14.62
C TYR A 226 -3.75 -21.85 -14.68
N LEU A 227 -3.32 -22.14 -15.90
CA LEU A 227 -1.92 -22.40 -16.20
C LEU A 227 -1.14 -21.10 -16.29
N TYR A 228 0.10 -21.12 -15.81
CA TYR A 228 1.07 -20.05 -16.00
C TYR A 228 2.36 -20.63 -16.58
N ASP A 229 2.78 -20.10 -17.72
CA ASP A 229 4.02 -20.42 -18.41
C ASP A 229 5.24 -20.10 -17.54
N ASN A 230 6.22 -21.02 -17.48
CA ASN A 230 7.47 -20.84 -16.75
C ASN A 230 8.69 -20.65 -17.69
N ASP A 231 8.51 -20.74 -19.01
CA ASP A 231 9.60 -20.59 -19.99
C ASP A 231 10.23 -19.19 -19.96
N LYS A 232 9.42 -18.18 -19.63
CA LYS A 232 9.86 -16.79 -19.48
C LYS A 232 9.32 -16.19 -18.19
N GLN A 233 10.11 -15.34 -17.57
CA GLN A 233 9.67 -14.59 -16.40
C GLN A 233 8.61 -13.55 -16.77
N SER A 234 7.51 -13.54 -16.03
CA SER A 234 6.42 -12.61 -16.22
C SER A 234 6.81 -11.18 -15.85
N LEU A 235 6.18 -10.21 -16.51
CA LEU A 235 6.37 -8.78 -16.30
C LEU A 235 6.02 -8.38 -14.87
N TYR A 236 4.98 -9.00 -14.31
CA TYR A 236 4.58 -8.71 -12.94
C TYR A 236 5.60 -9.26 -11.95
N SER A 237 6.13 -10.47 -12.19
CA SER A 237 7.23 -11.04 -11.40
C SER A 237 8.45 -10.12 -11.42
N VAL A 238 8.87 -9.67 -12.60
CA VAL A 238 9.98 -8.71 -12.76
C VAL A 238 9.73 -7.44 -11.96
N LEU A 239 8.53 -6.84 -12.09
CA LEU A 239 8.19 -5.61 -11.38
C LEU A 239 8.17 -5.80 -9.86
N MET A 240 7.69 -6.95 -9.37
CA MET A 240 7.72 -7.28 -7.95
C MET A 240 9.17 -7.46 -7.46
N GLU A 241 10.03 -8.12 -8.25
CA GLU A 241 11.43 -8.33 -7.91
C GLU A 241 12.21 -7.02 -7.87
N ASP A 242 12.08 -6.18 -8.88
CA ASP A 242 12.71 -4.86 -8.94
C ASP A 242 12.33 -4.03 -7.70
N LEU A 243 11.02 -3.91 -7.41
CA LEU A 243 10.54 -3.16 -6.25
C LEU A 243 10.97 -3.77 -4.92
N TYR A 244 11.02 -5.11 -4.83
CA TYR A 244 11.45 -5.79 -3.62
C TYR A 244 12.95 -5.60 -3.38
N ALA A 245 13.76 -5.65 -4.44
CA ALA A 245 15.20 -5.38 -4.39
C ALA A 245 15.47 -3.94 -3.96
N GLU A 246 14.87 -2.96 -4.64
CA GLU A 246 14.98 -1.54 -4.28
C GLU A 246 14.57 -1.29 -2.82
N ARG A 247 13.48 -1.92 -2.37
CA ARG A 247 13.01 -1.80 -0.99
C ARG A 247 13.99 -2.42 0.00
N LYS A 248 14.52 -3.60 -0.32
CA LYS A 248 15.49 -4.32 0.51
C LYS A 248 16.77 -3.51 0.66
N ASP A 249 17.28 -2.97 -0.43
CA ASP A 249 18.49 -2.15 -0.45
C ASP A 249 18.31 -0.89 0.40
N ALA A 250 17.22 -0.15 0.18
CA ALA A 250 16.90 1.04 0.98
C ALA A 250 16.76 0.71 2.48
N LYS A 251 16.11 -0.42 2.81
CA LYS A 251 15.94 -0.86 4.20
C LYS A 251 17.28 -1.25 4.84
N ASN A 252 18.12 -1.98 4.13
CA ASN A 252 19.43 -2.42 4.62
C ASN A 252 20.36 -1.22 4.85
N GLU A 253 20.42 -0.31 3.88
CA GLU A 253 21.20 0.93 4.02
C GLU A 253 20.69 1.77 5.18
N MET A 254 19.37 1.91 5.34
CA MET A 254 18.77 2.64 6.46
C MET A 254 19.19 2.02 7.81
N LEU A 255 19.14 0.69 7.93
CA LEU A 255 19.52 0.00 9.17
C LEU A 255 21.01 0.17 9.48
N ALA A 256 21.88 0.07 8.48
CA ALA A 256 23.30 0.30 8.64
C ALA A 256 23.59 1.73 9.13
N LEU A 257 22.95 2.74 8.52
CA LEU A 257 23.11 4.13 8.95
C LEU A 257 22.54 4.39 10.35
N LYS A 258 21.45 3.71 10.75
CA LYS A 258 20.92 3.81 12.12
C LYS A 258 21.90 3.28 13.15
N VAL A 259 22.59 2.17 12.86
CA VAL A 259 23.64 1.62 13.73
C VAL A 259 24.82 2.59 13.82
N GLU A 260 25.27 3.14 12.69
CA GLU A 260 26.34 4.13 12.67
C GLU A 260 25.98 5.40 13.47
N LEU A 261 24.77 5.92 13.29
CA LEU A 261 24.26 7.08 14.01
C LEU A 261 24.22 6.88 15.54
N GLN A 262 23.91 5.67 16.00
CA GLN A 262 23.91 5.33 17.43
C GLN A 262 25.32 5.32 18.03
N ALA A 263 26.33 5.00 17.23
CA ALA A 263 27.73 5.01 17.65
C ALA A 263 28.39 6.39 17.53
N MET A 264 27.75 7.36 16.86
CA MET A 264 28.27 8.71 16.67
C MET A 264 28.09 9.60 17.90
N ASP A 265 29.09 10.44 18.17
CA ASP A 265 29.00 11.52 19.14
C ASP A 265 27.88 12.51 18.81
N ALA A 266 27.28 13.09 19.85
CA ALA A 266 26.19 14.06 19.70
C ALA A 266 26.60 15.34 18.96
N THR A 267 27.90 15.66 18.96
CA THR A 267 28.47 16.87 18.33
C THR A 267 29.01 16.62 16.93
N ASP A 268 28.91 15.39 16.39
CA ASP A 268 29.40 15.09 15.03
C ASP A 268 28.60 15.88 13.98
N VAL A 269 29.30 16.68 13.18
CA VAL A 269 28.72 17.53 12.14
C VAL A 269 27.98 16.75 11.06
N ARG A 270 28.29 15.46 10.88
CA ARG A 270 27.66 14.58 9.88
C ARG A 270 26.31 14.03 10.34
N ARG A 271 26.01 14.12 11.65
CA ARG A 271 24.81 13.54 12.27
C ARG A 271 23.52 13.98 11.58
N SER A 272 23.38 15.28 11.34
CA SER A 272 22.19 15.87 10.69
C SER A 272 21.98 15.38 9.26
N ALA A 273 23.07 15.29 8.47
CA ALA A 273 23.00 14.76 7.11
C ALA A 273 22.62 13.27 7.10
N MET A 274 23.15 12.50 8.05
CA MET A 274 22.83 11.09 8.21
C MET A 274 21.37 10.87 8.63
N GLU A 275 20.86 11.64 9.60
CA GLU A 275 19.46 11.60 10.00
C GLU A 275 18.53 11.92 8.82
N THR A 276 18.88 12.91 8.00
CA THR A 276 18.15 13.27 6.78
C THR A 276 18.14 12.11 5.78
N LYS A 277 19.29 11.42 5.60
CA LYS A 277 19.40 10.27 4.72
C LYS A 277 18.60 9.06 5.22
N ILE A 278 18.67 8.75 6.51
CA ILE A 278 17.87 7.70 7.16
C ILE A 278 16.38 7.96 6.93
N LYS A 279 15.94 9.19 7.14
CA LYS A 279 14.58 9.64 6.85
C LYS A 279 14.23 9.38 5.38
N ALA A 280 15.05 9.85 4.43
CA ALA A 280 14.80 9.62 3.00
C ALA A 280 14.65 8.13 2.65
N LEU A 281 15.54 7.27 3.15
CA LEU A 281 15.50 5.83 2.93
C LEU A 281 14.25 5.18 3.55
N ASP A 282 13.81 5.66 4.71
CA ASP A 282 12.57 5.17 5.33
C ASP A 282 11.33 5.51 4.50
N THR A 283 11.25 6.74 3.98
CA THR A 283 10.19 7.14 3.04
C THR A 283 10.22 6.28 1.78
N GLN A 284 11.42 6.06 1.24
CA GLN A 284 11.65 5.26 0.06
C GLN A 284 11.17 3.81 0.24
N GLN A 285 11.56 3.12 1.32
CA GLN A 285 11.12 1.74 1.57
C GLN A 285 9.61 1.67 1.84
N MET A 286 9.02 2.68 2.48
CA MET A 286 7.59 2.75 2.77
C MET A 286 6.77 2.90 1.48
N GLY A 287 7.18 3.79 0.56
CA GLY A 287 6.53 3.94 -0.74
C GLY A 287 6.53 2.64 -1.53
N LYS A 288 7.67 1.93 -1.54
CA LYS A 288 7.79 0.63 -2.23
C LYS A 288 6.93 -0.45 -1.59
N LYS A 289 6.82 -0.47 -0.25
CA LYS A 289 5.89 -1.37 0.48
C LYS A 289 4.43 -1.13 0.06
N ILE A 290 4.01 0.14 0.00
CA ILE A 290 2.64 0.51 -0.40
C ILE A 290 2.36 0.05 -1.84
N LEU A 291 3.30 0.27 -2.75
CA LEU A 291 3.15 -0.17 -4.14
C LEU A 291 3.01 -1.69 -4.23
N LEU A 292 3.94 -2.45 -3.66
CA LEU A 292 3.90 -3.91 -3.62
C LEU A 292 2.54 -4.44 -3.15
N ASN A 293 2.04 -3.92 -2.03
CA ASN A 293 0.78 -4.38 -1.43
C ASN A 293 -0.46 -3.94 -2.23
N SER A 294 -0.36 -2.89 -3.05
CA SER A 294 -1.48 -2.38 -3.84
C SER A 294 -1.69 -3.11 -5.18
N PHE A 295 -0.68 -3.84 -5.67
CA PHE A 295 -0.69 -4.35 -7.04
C PHE A 295 -1.82 -5.36 -7.31
N TYR A 296 -2.04 -6.32 -6.41
CA TYR A 296 -3.09 -7.32 -6.61
C TYR A 296 -4.48 -6.66 -6.69
N GLY A 297 -4.74 -5.66 -5.85
CA GLY A 297 -6.04 -4.99 -5.76
C GLY A 297 -6.38 -4.21 -7.01
N ILE A 298 -5.38 -3.62 -7.69
CA ILE A 298 -5.63 -2.87 -8.92
C ILE A 298 -5.95 -3.77 -10.12
N LEU A 299 -5.52 -5.03 -10.13
CA LEU A 299 -5.86 -5.99 -11.18
C LEU A 299 -7.37 -6.30 -11.22
N ALA A 300 -8.08 -6.06 -10.13
CA ALA A 300 -9.53 -6.18 -10.02
C ALA A 300 -10.29 -4.86 -10.29
N LEU A 301 -9.61 -3.77 -10.64
CA LEU A 301 -10.25 -2.50 -11.00
C LEU A 301 -10.54 -2.45 -12.50
N LYS A 302 -11.82 -2.44 -12.89
CA LYS A 302 -12.26 -2.43 -14.30
C LYS A 302 -11.63 -1.32 -15.16
N HIS A 303 -11.28 -0.19 -14.56
CA HIS A 303 -10.67 0.95 -15.25
C HIS A 303 -9.16 0.82 -15.44
N PHE A 304 -8.53 -0.19 -14.86
CA PHE A 304 -7.11 -0.43 -15.03
C PHE A 304 -6.84 -1.03 -16.41
N ARG A 305 -5.81 -0.54 -17.11
CA ARG A 305 -5.45 -1.02 -18.45
C ARG A 305 -5.16 -2.52 -18.48
N PHE A 306 -4.56 -3.03 -17.41
CA PHE A 306 -4.17 -4.43 -17.26
C PHE A 306 -5.19 -5.20 -16.39
N PHE A 307 -6.46 -4.77 -16.39
CA PHE A 307 -7.54 -5.42 -15.64
C PHE A 307 -7.70 -6.90 -16.02
N ASP A 308 -7.54 -7.76 -15.02
CA ASP A 308 -7.72 -9.19 -15.15
C ASP A 308 -8.07 -9.80 -13.78
N VAL A 309 -9.40 -9.97 -13.56
CA VAL A 309 -9.94 -10.54 -12.32
C VAL A 309 -9.43 -11.96 -12.10
N ASP A 310 -9.13 -12.72 -13.16
CA ASP A 310 -8.66 -14.09 -12.99
C ASP A 310 -7.24 -14.11 -12.42
N ILE A 311 -6.37 -13.18 -12.81
CA ILE A 311 -5.04 -13.05 -12.17
C ILE A 311 -5.18 -12.60 -10.73
N ALA A 312 -6.08 -11.64 -10.44
CA ALA A 312 -6.36 -11.22 -9.07
C ALA A 312 -6.85 -12.40 -8.21
N GLU A 313 -7.70 -13.26 -8.76
CA GLU A 313 -8.21 -14.48 -8.13
C GLU A 313 -7.12 -15.57 -8.01
N SER A 314 -6.21 -15.70 -8.98
CA SER A 314 -5.03 -16.58 -8.89
C SER A 314 -4.15 -16.17 -7.72
N ILE A 315 -3.95 -14.86 -7.51
CA ILE A 315 -3.15 -14.34 -6.39
C ILE A 315 -3.81 -14.69 -5.05
N THR A 316 -5.11 -14.42 -4.92
CA THR A 316 -5.81 -14.63 -3.65
C THR A 316 -5.98 -16.12 -3.33
N LEU A 317 -6.40 -16.96 -4.27
CA LEU A 317 -6.59 -18.39 -4.03
C LEU A 317 -5.27 -19.13 -3.75
N ASN A 318 -4.17 -18.78 -4.41
CA ASN A 318 -2.86 -19.32 -4.02
C ASN A 318 -2.43 -18.83 -2.63
N GLY A 319 -2.80 -17.59 -2.25
CA GLY A 319 -2.62 -17.10 -0.88
C GLY A 319 -3.39 -17.93 0.15
N GLN A 320 -4.65 -18.26 -0.13
CA GLN A 320 -5.46 -19.16 0.71
C GLN A 320 -4.83 -20.55 0.81
N MET A 321 -4.36 -21.10 -0.32
CA MET A 321 -3.66 -22.39 -0.35
C MET A 321 -2.42 -22.36 0.55
N ALA A 322 -1.58 -21.34 0.43
CA ALA A 322 -0.34 -21.22 1.19
C ALA A 322 -0.57 -21.12 2.70
N ILE A 323 -1.52 -20.28 3.14
CA ILE A 323 -1.79 -20.10 4.58
C ILE A 323 -2.48 -21.32 5.20
N ARG A 324 -3.35 -22.02 4.45
CA ARG A 324 -3.97 -23.26 4.91
C ARG A 324 -2.96 -24.41 4.98
N PHE A 325 -2.10 -24.53 3.97
CA PHE A 325 -1.02 -25.50 3.95
C PHE A 325 -0.13 -25.36 5.17
N ILE A 326 0.41 -24.18 5.43
CA ILE A 326 1.31 -24.00 6.57
C ILE A 326 0.60 -24.19 7.91
N ALA A 327 -0.70 -23.90 8.00
CA ALA A 327 -1.48 -24.13 9.22
C ALA A 327 -1.69 -25.62 9.53
N GLU A 328 -1.96 -26.44 8.51
CA GLU A 328 -2.05 -27.89 8.66
C GLU A 328 -0.68 -28.45 9.07
N ARG A 329 0.40 -28.07 8.38
CA ARG A 329 1.77 -28.49 8.73
C ARG A 329 2.19 -28.04 10.13
N THR A 330 1.76 -26.86 10.57
CA THR A 330 2.03 -26.36 11.93
C THR A 330 1.33 -27.22 12.98
N SER A 331 0.05 -27.55 12.75
CA SER A 331 -0.69 -28.42 13.66
C SER A 331 -0.13 -29.85 13.67
N GLU A 332 0.18 -30.44 12.51
CA GLU A 332 0.86 -31.75 12.41
C GLU A 332 2.17 -31.77 13.20
N TYR A 333 3.01 -30.74 13.00
CA TYR A 333 4.30 -30.62 13.67
C TYR A 333 4.16 -30.50 15.20
N LEU A 334 3.18 -29.72 15.67
CA LEU A 334 2.93 -29.57 17.10
C LEU A 334 2.32 -30.83 17.72
N ASN A 335 1.43 -31.53 17.01
CA ASN A 335 0.92 -32.83 17.45
C ASN A 335 2.07 -33.84 17.63
N PHE A 336 3.00 -33.88 16.67
CA PHE A 336 4.18 -34.74 16.75
C PHE A 336 5.05 -34.41 17.98
N ILE A 337 5.39 -33.14 18.21
CA ILE A 337 6.26 -32.74 19.33
C ILE A 337 5.58 -32.94 20.68
N LEU A 338 4.28 -32.65 20.77
CA LEU A 338 3.52 -32.70 22.02
C LEU A 338 2.90 -34.07 22.28
N SER A 339 3.08 -35.03 21.38
CA SER A 339 2.49 -36.38 21.45
C SER A 339 0.97 -36.33 21.62
N THR A 340 0.32 -35.45 20.86
CA THR A 340 -1.13 -35.33 20.75
C THR A 340 -1.61 -35.81 19.39
N GLU A 341 -2.91 -36.09 19.27
CA GLU A 341 -3.53 -36.58 18.04
C GLU A 341 -4.70 -35.65 17.68
N ASP A 342 -4.74 -35.22 16.41
CA ASP A 342 -5.78 -34.38 15.82
C ASP A 342 -6.10 -33.08 16.59
N VAL A 343 -5.12 -32.51 17.28
CA VAL A 343 -5.28 -31.21 17.93
C VAL A 343 -4.99 -30.09 16.94
N ASP A 344 -5.99 -29.25 16.69
CA ASP A 344 -5.82 -28.02 15.94
C ASP A 344 -5.12 -26.95 16.80
N TYR A 345 -3.83 -26.75 16.57
CA TYR A 345 -3.02 -25.80 17.35
C TYR A 345 -3.06 -24.37 16.79
N VAL A 346 -3.48 -24.19 15.54
CA VAL A 346 -3.59 -22.87 14.92
C VAL A 346 -4.93 -22.26 15.31
N ILE A 347 -4.90 -21.32 16.25
CA ILE A 347 -6.15 -20.84 16.88
C ILE A 347 -6.92 -19.87 16.00
N ALA A 348 -6.25 -19.15 15.11
CA ALA A 348 -6.85 -18.18 14.20
C ALA A 348 -5.94 -17.97 12.98
N ILE A 349 -6.54 -17.55 11.87
CA ILE A 349 -5.82 -17.16 10.65
C ILE A 349 -6.49 -15.90 10.11
N ASP A 350 -5.67 -14.92 9.75
CA ASP A 350 -6.09 -13.76 8.98
C ASP A 350 -5.14 -13.57 7.81
N THR A 351 -5.59 -13.97 6.63
CA THR A 351 -4.93 -13.77 5.33
C THR A 351 -3.53 -14.39 5.19
N ASP A 352 -2.51 -13.78 5.78
CA ASP A 352 -1.10 -14.16 5.73
C ASP A 352 -0.50 -14.53 7.10
N SER A 353 -1.24 -14.26 8.18
CA SER A 353 -0.85 -14.58 9.56
C SER A 353 -1.61 -15.78 10.11
N GLN A 354 -0.89 -16.66 10.82
CA GLN A 354 -1.45 -17.68 11.71
C GLN A 354 -1.04 -17.42 13.17
N TYR A 355 -1.89 -17.82 14.12
CA TYR A 355 -1.74 -17.55 15.55
C TYR A 355 -1.77 -18.82 16.40
#